data_AF-A0A4U0ESF0-F1
#
_entry.id   AF-A0A4U0ESF0-F1
#
_cell.length_a   1.000
_cell.length_b   1.000
_cell.length_c   1.000
_cell.angle_alpha   90.00
_cell.angle_beta   90.00
_cell.angle_gamma   90.00
#
_symmetry.space_group_name_H-M   'P 1'
#
loop_
_entity.id
_entity.type
_entity.pdbx_description
1 polymer ?
#
loop_
_entity_poly.entity_id
_entity_poly.type
_entity_poly.pdbx_seq_one_letter_code
_entity_poly.pdbx_strand_id
1 'polypeptide(L)' 'MNILFQNIFIAIIGLFAVVFLVKKFIWNPKKQNSKSCGSDSCGC' A
#
# COMPACT_ATOMS: atom_id res chain seq x y z
N MET A 1 -26.75 -6.05 15.49
CA MET A 1 -25.95 -5.74 14.28
C MET A 1 -26.20 -4.31 13.88
N ASN A 2 -25.39 -3.37 14.38
CA ASN A 2 -25.57 -1.96 14.03
C ASN A 2 -24.79 -1.66 12.76
N ILE A 3 -25.55 -1.56 11.67
CA ILE A 3 -25.09 -1.32 10.30
C ILE A 3 -24.22 -0.05 10.23
N LEU A 4 -24.54 0.94 11.08
CA LEU A 4 -23.76 2.17 11.25
C LEU A 4 -22.30 1.92 11.64
N PHE A 5 -22.04 1.05 12.61
CA PHE A 5 -20.66 0.75 13.01
C PHE A 5 -19.91 0.03 11.89
N GLN A 6 -20.54 -0.96 11.24
CA GLN A 6 -19.92 -1.70 10.14
C GLN A 6 -19.55 -0.78 8.97
N ASN A 7 -20.41 0.17 8.60
CA ASN A 7 -20.13 1.16 7.55
C ASN A 7 -18.93 2.05 7.90
N ILE A 8 -18.82 2.49 9.16
CA ILE A 8 -17.70 3.31 9.64
C ILE A 8 -16.39 2.52 9.54
N PHE A 9 -16.38 1.25 9.97
CA PHE A 9 -15.20 0.39 9.87
C PHE A 9 -14.77 0.16 8.41
N ILE A 10 -15.72 -0.13 7.52
CA ILE A 10 -15.42 -0.32 6.08
C ILE A 10 -14.87 0.97 5.48
N ALA A 11 -15.45 2.12 5.81
CA ALA A 11 -14.97 3.41 5.35
C ALA A 11 -13.53 3.69 5.82
N ILE A 12 -13.22 3.45 7.11
CA ILE A 12 -11.88 3.65 7.67
C ILE A 12 -10.87 2.72 7.01
N ILE A 13 -11.19 1.42 6.88
CA ILE A 13 -10.29 0.44 6.25
C ILE A 13 -10.02 0.79 4.78
N GLY A 14 -11.07 1.19 4.04
CA GLY A 14 -10.93 1.63 2.66
C GLY A 14 -10.05 2.87 2.52
N LEU A 15 -10.27 3.89 3.36
CA LEU A 15 -9.46 5.10 3.38
C LEU A 15 -8.00 4.80 3.73
N PHE A 16 -7.78 3.93 4.73
CA PHE A 16 -6.44 3.53 5.15
C PHE A 16 -5.70 2.76 4.05
N ALA A 17 -6.40 1.88 3.33
CA ALA A 17 -5.82 1.14 2.20
C ALA A 17 -5.42 2.08 1.06
N VAL A 18 -6.28 3.03 0.69
CA VAL A 18 -5.97 4.03 -0.34
C VAL A 18 -4.78 4.89 0.08
N VAL A 19 -4.78 5.42 1.31
CA VAL A 19 -3.67 6.22 1.84
C VAL A 19 -2.38 5.41 1.90
N PHE A 20 -2.44 4.14 2.30
CA PHE A 20 -1.28 3.24 2.33
C PHE A 20 -0.71 2.99 0.93
N LEU A 21 -1.57 2.73 -0.06
CA LEU A 21 -1.16 2.54 -1.45
C LEU A 21 -0.56 3.83 -2.03
N VAL A 22 -1.22 4.98 -1.84
CA VAL A 22 -0.69 6.28 -2.25
C VAL A 22 0.67 6.54 -1.58
N LYS A 23 0.79 6.33 -0.27
CA LYS A 23 2.08 6.52 0.42
C LYS A 23 3.15 5.56 -0.09
N LYS A 24 2.81 4.29 -0.31
CA LYS A 24 3.74 3.26 -0.76
C LYS A 24 4.24 3.50 -2.19
N PHE A 25 3.35 3.90 -3.10
CA PHE A 25 3.68 4.01 -4.52
C PHE A 25 4.02 5.43 -4.97
N ILE A 26 3.41 6.46 -4.38
CA ILE A 26 3.64 7.87 -4.75
C ILE A 26 4.68 8.51 -3.83
N TRP A 27 4.67 8.21 -2.53
CA TRP A 27 5.58 8.85 -1.57
C TRP A 27 6.91 8.11 -1.41
N ASN A 28 6.91 6.79 -1.55
CA ASN A 28 8.11 5.95 -1.56
C ASN A 28 8.30 5.27 -2.93
N PRO A 29 8.54 6.00 -4.03
CA PRO A 29 9.21 5.37 -5.15
C PRO A 29 10.59 4.98 -4.62
N LYS A 30 10.82 3.67 -4.36
CA LYS A 30 12.18 3.14 -4.29
C LYS A 30 12.86 3.68 -5.53
N LYS A 31 13.71 4.72 -5.39
CA LYS A 31 14.54 5.19 -6.48
C LYS A 31 15.23 3.93 -6.98
N GLN A 32 14.97 3.56 -8.23
CA GLN A 32 15.76 2.55 -8.91
C GLN A 32 17.20 3.02 -8.80
N ASN A 33 17.93 2.47 -7.84
CA ASN A 33 19.36 2.65 -7.77
C ASN A 33 19.88 1.80 -8.91
N SER A 34 20.09 2.46 -10.03
CA SER A 34 20.84 2.02 -11.18
C SER A 34 22.09 1.28 -10.71
N LYS A 35 22.03 -0.05 -10.64
CA LYS A 35 23.18 -0.97 -10.59
C LYS A 35 22.68 -2.40 -10.76
N SER A 36 22.66 -2.83 -12.03
CA SER A 36 23.16 -4.11 -12.55
C SER A 36 22.90 -5.42 -11.78
N CYS A 37 22.45 -6.45 -12.52
CA CYS A 37 22.28 -7.87 -12.15
C CYS A 37 21.01 -8.14 -11.32
N GLY A 38 20.06 -8.96 -11.74
CA GLY A 38 20.13 -10.21 -12.51
C GLY A 38 19.06 -11.10 -11.87
N SER A 39 18.47 -12.02 -12.63
CA SER A 39 17.44 -12.97 -12.18
C SER A 39 17.63 -13.49 -10.75
N ASP A 40 16.57 -13.39 -9.95
CA ASP A 40 15.96 -14.48 -9.19
C ASP A 40 15.21 -13.94 -7.96
N SER A 41 13.94 -14.30 -7.91
CA SER A 41 13.20 -14.65 -6.69
C SER A 41 13.84 -14.20 -5.37
N CYS A 42 13.53 -13.01 -4.88
CA CYS A 42 13.49 -12.73 -3.45
C CYS A 42 12.89 -11.35 -3.17
N GLY A 43 11.82 -11.35 -2.37
CA GLY A 43 11.08 -10.16 -1.95
C GLY A 43 11.94 -9.23 -1.10
N CYS A 44 12.62 -8.30 -1.77
CA CYS A 44 13.34 -7.20 -1.15
C CYS A 44 12.73 -5.84 -1.51
#